data_AF-A0A831PGQ1-F1
#
_entry.id   AF-A0A831PGQ1-F1
#
_cell.length_a   1.000
_cell.length_b   1.000
_cell.length_c   1.000
_cell.angle_alpha   90.00
_cell.angle_beta   90.00
_cell.angle_gamma   90.00
#
_symmetry.space_group_name_H-M   'P 1'
#
loop_
_entity.id
_entity.type
_entity.pdbx_description
1 polymer ?
#
loop_
_entity_poly.entity_id
_entity_poly.type
_entity_poly.pdbx_seq_one_letter_code
_entity_poly.pdbx_strand_id
1 'polypeptide(L)'
;MNTYKLMMLALVIVGITGMGLAGTPGTDASVLLTTDTDGDGIPDADDFCPTGTTADSFPKIGLNKWWVVNDSNGDGILDWVNNPLKKDSPQNESLEYTHGCNCTQILYYLGTSPQDVQYRSGCERETLDQFHAEPSFDLCPDDPDKIEPGICGCGVPDYDRDWDHVVNCIDGCPTDRYKTEPGQCGCFVPDTDLDGDGVADCVDGCPKDSNLTRPCKCDDPIDTDADGTPDCLDICDSDPNKVVPGQCGCGYLDSDEDGDGVADCLDFCPDEPSLVISGQCGCWPEMYDDNGVPLDTDGDGHFDCFEACPYDPNKIIPGECGCGVPDTDADNDGVSDCNDQCPEDFYKSEPGQCGCGIPDTDSDGDGTADCLDQCPYDINKTGPGICGCGVVDSDTDSDGDGVPDCIDQCPGMDDIDTDGDGVADCIDGCPTDPNKTDSGQCGCFAQDTDTDGDGYADCIDGCPVNPYRDDYNYVNCYSDVEDCNYLLIRCDDPFRQGCNRVCYDGVCYPVDSSVCDYVGSDGYLIDTDGDGRPDYFDGCPDDPDKVGPGTCGCGVPDVDSDGDGYPDCIDQCPDDPVKIEPGVCGCGVADTDTDGDGYSDCIDRFPRNPNRWD
;
A
#
# COMPACT_ATOMS: atom_id res chain seq x y z
N MET A 1 19.77 9.32 3.66
CA MET A 1 20.85 10.14 3.07
C MET A 1 20.58 11.60 3.38
N ASN A 2 21.33 12.11 4.35
CA ASN A 2 21.38 13.53 4.71
C ASN A 2 22.00 14.34 3.58
N THR A 3 21.48 15.55 3.31
CA THR A 3 22.30 16.76 3.24
C THR A 3 21.43 18.01 3.05
N TYR A 4 21.32 18.82 4.10
CA TYR A 4 21.20 20.28 3.96
C TYR A 4 22.61 20.88 4.15
N LYS A 5 23.12 21.58 3.14
CA LYS A 5 24.21 22.56 3.32
C LYS A 5 24.05 23.72 2.33
N LEU A 6 23.62 24.83 2.89
CA LEU A 6 24.01 26.23 2.65
C LEU A 6 24.30 26.75 1.23
N MET A 7 23.68 27.92 1.00
CA MET A 7 24.24 29.18 0.46
C MET A 7 24.07 29.54 -1.02
N MET A 8 23.24 30.59 -1.17
CA MET A 8 23.49 31.86 -1.88
C MET A 8 23.57 31.91 -3.43
N LEU A 9 22.51 32.53 -3.97
CA LEU A 9 22.55 33.79 -4.75
C LEU A 9 23.43 33.86 -6.00
N ALA A 10 22.82 33.93 -7.20
CA ALA A 10 23.01 35.03 -8.16
C ALA A 10 22.32 34.81 -9.54
N LEU A 11 21.54 35.83 -9.92
CA LEU A 11 21.48 36.51 -11.23
C LEU A 11 20.78 35.90 -12.50
N VAL A 12 19.78 36.70 -12.95
CA VAL A 12 19.54 37.24 -14.32
C VAL A 12 18.51 36.56 -15.26
N ILE A 13 17.30 37.14 -15.23
CA ILE A 13 16.44 37.72 -16.30
C ILE A 13 16.74 37.34 -17.78
N VAL A 14 15.73 36.83 -18.52
CA VAL A 14 15.01 37.45 -19.69
C VAL A 14 14.24 36.39 -20.53
N GLY A 15 12.95 36.69 -20.84
CA GLY A 15 12.18 36.19 -22.01
C GLY A 15 10.91 35.40 -21.66
N ILE A 16 9.71 35.99 -21.48
CA ILE A 16 8.65 36.28 -22.50
C ILE A 16 8.64 35.27 -23.66
N THR A 17 7.62 34.49 -24.05
CA THR A 17 6.13 34.49 -24.06
C THR A 17 5.68 33.00 -23.98
N GLY A 18 4.66 32.56 -23.24
CA GLY A 18 3.23 32.73 -23.54
C GLY A 18 2.54 31.36 -23.71
N MET A 19 1.31 31.25 -23.19
CA MET A 19 0.32 30.15 -23.29
C MET A 19 0.33 29.06 -22.20
N GLY A 20 -0.64 29.17 -21.28
CA GLY A 20 -1.78 28.24 -21.25
C GLY A 20 -1.71 26.98 -20.37
N LEU A 21 -2.27 27.11 -19.16
CA LEU A 21 -3.06 26.14 -18.38
C LEU A 21 -2.40 24.81 -17.92
N ALA A 22 -2.24 24.70 -16.59
CA ALA A 22 -3.01 23.82 -15.70
C ALA A 22 -2.13 23.33 -14.53
N GLY A 23 -2.57 23.57 -13.29
CA GLY A 23 -1.91 23.08 -12.08
C GLY A 23 -2.48 23.70 -10.81
N THR A 24 -3.29 22.92 -10.10
CA THR A 24 -3.47 22.95 -8.63
C THR A 24 -2.13 22.66 -7.91
N PRO A 25 -1.99 22.54 -6.56
CA PRO A 25 -2.83 22.93 -5.39
C PRO A 25 -2.04 23.58 -4.19
N GLY A 26 -2.76 23.99 -3.14
CA GLY A 26 -2.30 24.17 -1.72
C GLY A 26 -1.77 25.57 -1.37
N THR A 27 -2.12 26.24 -0.26
CA THR A 27 -2.53 25.77 1.10
C THR A 27 -3.27 26.87 1.90
N ASP A 28 -4.20 26.43 2.75
CA ASP A 28 -4.70 26.96 4.03
C ASP A 28 -5.00 28.45 4.26
N ALA A 29 -6.30 28.72 4.45
CA ALA A 29 -6.81 29.44 5.61
C ALA A 29 -8.28 29.04 5.88
N SER A 30 -8.50 28.54 7.09
CA SER A 30 -9.78 28.32 7.77
C SER A 30 -10.83 29.41 7.50
N VAL A 31 -12.02 28.98 7.03
CA VAL A 31 -13.25 29.79 7.00
C VAL A 31 -14.39 28.94 7.58
N LEU A 32 -15.01 29.48 8.63
CA LEU A 32 -16.28 29.00 9.20
C LEU A 32 -17.31 28.83 8.08
N LEU A 33 -17.94 27.66 7.99
CA LEU A 33 -19.17 27.50 7.20
C LEU A 33 -20.24 28.35 7.87
N THR A 34 -20.50 29.51 7.29
CA THR A 34 -21.64 30.35 7.61
C THR A 34 -22.85 29.79 6.86
N THR A 35 -23.98 29.66 7.54
CA THR A 35 -25.25 29.33 6.89
C THR A 35 -25.64 30.49 5.97
N ASP A 36 -26.24 30.17 4.83
CA ASP A 36 -26.81 31.08 3.84
C ASP A 36 -28.20 30.51 3.54
N THR A 37 -29.17 30.98 4.31
CA THR A 37 -30.48 30.34 4.47
C THR A 37 -31.37 30.52 3.23
N ASP A 38 -31.18 31.60 2.47
CA ASP A 38 -31.89 31.86 1.21
C ASP A 38 -31.07 31.61 -0.06
N GLY A 39 -29.79 31.24 0.08
CA GLY A 39 -28.95 30.67 -0.97
C GLY A 39 -28.44 31.70 -1.98
N ASP A 40 -28.25 32.94 -1.52
CA ASP A 40 -28.00 34.11 -2.35
C ASP A 40 -26.49 34.38 -2.56
N GLY A 41 -25.64 33.67 -1.80
CA GLY A 41 -24.19 33.74 -1.86
C GLY A 41 -23.55 34.67 -0.82
N ILE A 42 -24.33 35.26 0.10
CA ILE A 42 -23.86 36.02 1.26
C ILE A 42 -24.19 35.25 2.56
N PRO A 43 -23.21 35.04 3.47
CA PRO A 43 -23.43 34.48 4.81
C PRO A 43 -24.53 35.17 5.64
N ASP A 44 -25.41 34.41 6.32
CA ASP A 44 -26.49 34.91 7.20
C ASP A 44 -25.99 35.90 8.27
N ALA A 45 -24.74 35.76 8.72
CA ALA A 45 -24.11 36.64 9.70
C ALA A 45 -23.74 38.03 9.15
N ASP A 46 -23.62 38.14 7.82
CA ASP A 46 -23.32 39.36 7.06
C ASP A 46 -24.54 39.85 6.24
N ASP A 47 -25.67 39.14 6.31
CA ASP A 47 -26.93 39.48 5.66
C ASP A 47 -27.87 40.29 6.57
N PHE A 48 -28.45 41.36 6.02
CA PHE A 48 -29.37 42.25 6.71
C PHE A 48 -30.79 41.69 6.83
N CYS A 49 -31.17 40.71 5.98
CA CYS A 49 -32.50 40.09 5.95
C CYS A 49 -32.42 38.57 5.67
N PRO A 50 -31.88 37.78 6.62
CA PRO A 50 -31.47 36.36 6.45
C PRO A 50 -32.59 35.33 6.25
N THR A 51 -33.76 35.76 5.79
CA THR A 51 -34.91 34.89 5.49
C THR A 51 -35.56 35.26 4.14
N GLY A 52 -34.85 35.98 3.27
CA GLY A 52 -35.39 36.64 2.09
C GLY A 52 -34.96 35.95 0.80
N THR A 53 -35.87 35.26 0.12
CA THR A 53 -35.56 34.33 -0.99
C THR A 53 -34.98 34.90 -2.31
N THR A 54 -34.26 36.03 -2.35
CA THR A 54 -33.68 36.56 -3.61
C THR A 54 -32.40 37.40 -3.46
N ALA A 55 -31.38 37.02 -4.23
CA ALA A 55 -30.04 37.61 -4.32
C ALA A 55 -29.97 39.03 -4.87
N ASP A 56 -29.18 39.90 -4.23
CA ASP A 56 -28.96 41.28 -4.65
C ASP A 56 -27.49 41.61 -4.97
N SER A 57 -27.30 42.37 -6.05
CA SER A 57 -26.11 43.20 -6.25
C SER A 57 -26.52 44.59 -6.77
N PHE A 58 -26.14 45.62 -6.01
CA PHE A 58 -26.50 47.03 -6.22
C PHE A 58 -26.09 47.60 -7.59
N PRO A 59 -26.85 48.59 -8.11
CA PRO A 59 -26.30 49.96 -8.15
C PRO A 59 -27.30 51.11 -7.94
N LYS A 60 -26.76 52.28 -7.55
CA LYS A 60 -27.44 53.57 -7.27
C LYS A 60 -28.03 54.24 -8.53
N ILE A 61 -29.11 55.04 -8.37
CA ILE A 61 -29.27 56.47 -8.76
C ILE A 61 -30.74 56.92 -8.52
N GLY A 62 -30.96 58.19 -8.16
CA GLY A 62 -32.28 58.80 -7.94
C GLY A 62 -32.72 59.77 -9.05
N LEU A 63 -34.02 60.12 -9.08
CA LEU A 63 -34.59 61.17 -9.94
C LEU A 63 -35.78 61.94 -9.29
N ASN A 64 -36.16 63.04 -9.95
CA ASN A 64 -36.58 64.33 -9.39
C ASN A 64 -38.02 64.79 -9.78
N LYS A 65 -38.56 65.66 -8.92
CA LYS A 65 -39.89 66.33 -8.73
C LYS A 65 -40.96 66.56 -9.84
N TRP A 66 -40.96 65.97 -11.06
CA TRP A 66 -41.97 66.39 -12.08
C TRP A 66 -42.61 65.31 -13.01
N TRP A 67 -42.98 64.13 -12.52
CA TRP A 67 -43.74 63.13 -13.29
C TRP A 67 -44.89 62.53 -12.45
N VAL A 68 -46.06 62.25 -13.06
CA VAL A 68 -47.25 61.64 -12.40
C VAL A 68 -47.64 60.36 -13.14
N VAL A 69 -47.91 59.28 -12.41
CA VAL A 69 -48.31 57.96 -12.91
C VAL A 69 -49.65 57.53 -12.27
N ASN A 70 -50.52 56.84 -13.02
CA ASN A 70 -51.83 56.35 -12.53
C ASN A 70 -52.17 54.98 -13.14
N ASP A 71 -52.56 54.01 -12.32
CA ASP A 71 -53.02 52.70 -12.77
C ASP A 71 -54.45 52.82 -13.29
N SER A 72 -54.57 52.94 -14.62
CA SER A 72 -55.84 53.23 -15.26
C SER A 72 -56.63 51.95 -15.57
N ASN A 73 -56.05 50.76 -15.35
CA ASN A 73 -56.66 49.50 -15.73
C ASN A 73 -56.87 48.54 -14.53
N GLY A 74 -56.29 48.84 -13.37
CA GLY A 74 -56.57 48.20 -12.09
C GLY A 74 -55.86 46.86 -11.90
N ASP A 75 -54.75 46.63 -12.61
CA ASP A 75 -53.93 45.42 -12.46
C ASP A 75 -52.85 45.54 -11.38
N GLY A 76 -52.75 46.69 -10.71
CA GLY A 76 -51.77 46.95 -9.65
C GLY A 76 -50.43 47.48 -10.18
N ILE A 77 -50.29 47.72 -11.49
CA ILE A 77 -49.12 48.32 -12.12
C ILE A 77 -49.48 49.72 -12.65
N LEU A 78 -48.69 50.74 -12.26
CA LEU A 78 -48.97 52.13 -12.64
C LEU A 78 -48.64 52.39 -14.13
N ASP A 79 -49.64 52.77 -14.92
CA ASP A 79 -49.49 53.17 -16.33
C ASP A 79 -48.97 54.62 -16.49
N TRP A 80 -48.11 54.84 -17.48
CA TRP A 80 -47.58 56.18 -17.83
C TRP A 80 -48.52 56.92 -18.80
N VAL A 81 -48.87 58.17 -18.49
CA VAL A 81 -49.64 59.04 -19.40
C VAL A 81 -48.68 59.97 -20.15
N ASN A 82 -48.52 59.77 -21.47
CA ASN A 82 -47.63 60.57 -22.32
C ASN A 82 -48.11 62.03 -22.52
N ASN A 83 -47.21 63.00 -22.33
CA ASN A 83 -47.33 64.39 -22.80
C ASN A 83 -46.72 64.51 -24.23
N PRO A 84 -47.32 65.21 -25.22
CA PRO A 84 -46.98 65.09 -26.65
C PRO A 84 -45.63 65.69 -27.14
N LEU A 85 -44.63 65.92 -26.29
CA LEU A 85 -43.39 66.62 -26.68
C LEU A 85 -42.10 65.90 -26.21
N LYS A 86 -41.86 64.68 -26.68
CA LYS A 86 -40.57 64.21 -27.27
C LYS A 86 -40.50 62.68 -27.36
N LYS A 87 -39.81 62.24 -28.40
CA LYS A 87 -39.52 60.88 -28.86
C LYS A 87 -38.25 60.33 -28.18
N ASP A 88 -38.22 59.00 -28.06
CA ASP A 88 -37.07 58.09 -27.89
C ASP A 88 -36.83 57.50 -26.48
N SER A 89 -37.09 56.18 -26.40
CA SER A 89 -36.83 55.09 -25.41
C SER A 89 -35.52 55.12 -24.58
N PRO A 90 -35.30 54.22 -23.58
CA PRO A 90 -35.99 52.94 -23.28
C PRO A 90 -36.59 52.81 -21.86
N GLN A 91 -37.30 51.70 -21.69
CA GLN A 91 -38.30 51.38 -20.69
C GLN A 91 -37.73 50.80 -19.38
N ASN A 92 -38.61 50.77 -18.37
CA ASN A 92 -38.63 49.96 -17.15
C ASN A 92 -37.98 50.55 -15.89
N GLU A 93 -38.77 51.29 -15.11
CA GLU A 93 -38.57 51.43 -13.66
C GLU A 93 -39.96 51.45 -12.98
N SER A 94 -40.39 50.29 -12.47
CA SER A 94 -41.58 50.07 -11.62
C SER A 94 -41.16 50.04 -10.15
N LEU A 95 -42.12 50.30 -9.26
CA LEU A 95 -42.02 50.25 -7.80
C LEU A 95 -41.90 48.80 -7.25
N GLU A 96 -41.13 47.94 -7.91
CA GLU A 96 -40.85 46.55 -7.49
C GLU A 96 -39.59 46.45 -6.59
N TYR A 97 -38.88 47.56 -6.37
CA TYR A 97 -37.55 47.60 -5.74
C TYR A 97 -37.55 47.93 -4.23
N THR A 98 -38.58 47.54 -3.47
CA THR A 98 -38.52 47.57 -1.99
C THR A 98 -38.18 46.21 -1.37
N HIS A 99 -37.99 45.18 -2.19
CA HIS A 99 -37.50 43.84 -1.83
C HIS A 99 -37.98 43.35 -0.44
N GLY A 100 -39.29 43.52 -0.17
CA GLY A 100 -40.00 42.89 0.94
C GLY A 100 -39.98 43.58 2.31
N CYS A 101 -39.20 44.64 2.56
CA CYS A 101 -39.15 45.28 3.89
C CYS A 101 -40.13 46.46 4.05
N ASN A 102 -40.83 46.52 5.18
CA ASN A 102 -41.64 47.70 5.52
C ASN A 102 -40.76 48.81 6.13
N CYS A 103 -41.20 50.07 6.01
CA CYS A 103 -40.44 51.23 6.48
C CYS A 103 -40.12 51.20 7.98
N THR A 104 -40.93 50.51 8.79
CA THR A 104 -40.75 50.41 10.25
C THR A 104 -39.60 49.47 10.62
N GLN A 105 -39.42 48.38 9.88
CA GLN A 105 -38.32 47.40 10.08
C GLN A 105 -36.95 48.00 9.75
N ILE A 106 -36.87 48.79 8.67
CA ILE A 106 -35.65 49.50 8.27
C ILE A 106 -35.23 50.57 9.30
N LEU A 107 -36.21 51.18 9.99
CA LEU A 107 -35.95 52.21 11.01
C LEU A 107 -35.51 51.63 12.37
N TYR A 108 -35.90 50.39 12.71
CA TYR A 108 -35.55 49.75 13.98
C TYR A 108 -34.07 49.32 14.03
N TYR A 109 -33.53 48.81 12.92
CA TYR A 109 -32.17 48.25 12.86
C TYR A 109 -31.06 49.30 12.69
N LEU A 110 -31.37 50.46 12.11
CA LEU A 110 -30.42 51.58 11.96
C LEU A 110 -30.11 52.32 13.28
N GLY A 111 -30.65 51.85 14.42
CA GLY A 111 -30.23 52.25 15.77
C GLY A 111 -30.24 53.75 16.04
N THR A 112 -31.06 54.54 15.34
CA THR A 112 -31.00 56.00 15.39
C THR A 112 -32.31 56.62 15.86
N SER A 113 -32.16 57.63 16.72
CA SER A 113 -33.24 58.47 17.24
C SER A 113 -33.99 59.18 16.10
N PRO A 114 -35.32 59.43 16.21
CA PRO A 114 -36.19 59.90 15.13
C PRO A 114 -35.88 61.28 14.51
N GLN A 115 -34.77 61.93 14.83
CA GLN A 115 -34.52 63.33 14.47
C GLN A 115 -33.44 63.55 13.40
N ASP A 116 -32.66 62.55 13.00
CA ASP A 116 -31.53 62.76 12.05
C ASP A 116 -31.67 62.09 10.66
N VAL A 117 -32.81 61.45 10.35
CA VAL A 117 -33.02 60.79 9.03
C VAL A 117 -33.93 61.62 8.09
N GLN A 118 -33.99 62.94 8.28
CA GLN A 118 -34.94 63.78 7.52
C GLN A 118 -34.49 64.15 6.09
N TYR A 119 -33.37 63.63 5.56
CA TYR A 119 -32.88 64.09 4.25
C TYR A 119 -32.29 63.05 3.29
N ARG A 120 -32.47 61.73 3.50
CA ARG A 120 -31.89 60.74 2.56
C ARG A 120 -32.75 59.54 2.12
N SER A 121 -33.96 59.35 2.66
CA SER A 121 -34.69 58.08 2.45
C SER A 121 -36.13 58.18 1.93
N GLY A 122 -36.58 59.35 1.46
CA GLY A 122 -37.87 59.45 0.73
C GLY A 122 -39.16 59.17 1.53
N CYS A 123 -39.11 59.02 2.85
CA CYS A 123 -40.29 58.85 3.70
C CYS A 123 -40.71 60.21 4.31
N GLU A 124 -41.43 61.05 3.56
CA GLU A 124 -41.99 62.31 4.08
C GLU A 124 -43.44 62.14 4.56
N ARG A 125 -43.78 62.83 5.67
CA ARG A 125 -45.11 62.79 6.31
C ARG A 125 -46.20 63.46 5.46
N GLU A 126 -45.84 64.34 4.54
CA GLU A 126 -46.77 65.05 3.65
C GLU A 126 -47.29 64.20 2.47
N THR A 127 -46.63 63.08 2.14
CA THR A 127 -47.12 62.12 1.13
C THR A 127 -48.02 61.04 1.74
N LEU A 128 -47.96 60.83 3.05
CA LEU A 128 -48.90 59.95 3.76
C LEU A 128 -50.27 60.63 3.96
N ASP A 129 -50.27 61.96 4.17
CA ASP A 129 -51.50 62.75 4.37
C ASP A 129 -52.26 63.09 3.07
N GLN A 130 -51.65 62.90 1.88
CA GLN A 130 -52.35 63.08 0.58
C GLN A 130 -53.14 61.85 0.11
N PHE A 131 -52.97 60.69 0.77
CA PHE A 131 -53.83 59.53 0.56
C PHE A 131 -55.18 59.65 1.30
N HIS A 132 -55.36 60.66 2.15
CA HIS A 132 -56.51 60.80 3.05
C HIS A 132 -57.20 62.18 3.00
N ALA A 133 -57.29 62.84 1.83
CA ALA A 133 -57.93 64.16 1.72
C ALA A 133 -58.87 64.34 0.50
N GLU A 134 -59.98 63.59 0.52
CA GLU A 134 -61.40 64.03 0.40
C GLU A 134 -61.98 64.64 -0.90
N PRO A 135 -63.15 64.14 -1.35
CA PRO A 135 -64.34 64.95 -1.10
C PRO A 135 -65.56 64.14 -0.59
N SER A 136 -66.22 64.76 0.39
CA SER A 136 -67.26 64.25 1.28
C SER A 136 -66.75 63.13 2.18
N PHE A 137 -66.29 63.52 3.37
CA PHE A 137 -66.27 62.64 4.53
C PHE A 137 -67.75 62.43 4.86
N ASP A 138 -68.39 61.62 4.03
CA ASP A 138 -69.30 60.66 4.56
C ASP A 138 -68.47 59.89 5.57
N LEU A 139 -68.54 60.31 6.82
CA LEU A 139 -67.88 59.61 7.91
C LEU A 139 -68.49 58.21 8.08
N CYS A 140 -69.53 57.90 7.30
CA CYS A 140 -70.28 56.67 7.17
C CYS A 140 -70.40 56.18 5.70
N PRO A 141 -69.30 55.95 4.95
CA PRO A 141 -69.30 55.77 3.49
C PRO A 141 -70.21 54.65 2.94
N ASP A 142 -70.62 53.70 3.80
CA ASP A 142 -71.44 52.54 3.47
C ASP A 142 -72.91 52.65 3.97
N ASP A 143 -73.31 53.78 4.59
CA ASP A 143 -74.67 54.03 5.08
C ASP A 143 -75.37 55.15 4.29
N PRO A 144 -76.31 54.82 3.37
CA PRO A 144 -76.96 55.83 2.55
C PRO A 144 -77.89 56.77 3.31
N ASP A 145 -78.24 56.48 4.58
CA ASP A 145 -79.17 57.26 5.39
C ASP A 145 -78.48 58.16 6.44
N LYS A 146 -77.15 58.08 6.61
CA LYS A 146 -76.35 58.91 7.54
C LYS A 146 -75.05 59.40 6.89
N ILE A 147 -74.78 60.70 7.01
CA ILE A 147 -73.53 61.33 6.52
C ILE A 147 -72.52 61.64 7.63
N GLU A 148 -72.94 61.55 8.90
CA GLU A 148 -72.10 61.70 10.09
C GLU A 148 -72.51 60.64 11.13
N PRO A 149 -71.57 60.03 11.89
CA PRO A 149 -71.82 58.85 12.73
C PRO A 149 -72.85 59.04 13.86
N GLY A 150 -73.21 60.25 14.30
CA GLY A 150 -74.10 60.40 15.45
C GLY A 150 -73.53 59.71 16.72
N ILE A 151 -74.39 59.32 17.68
CA ILE A 151 -73.95 58.65 18.92
C ILE A 151 -73.69 57.16 18.66
N CYS A 152 -74.50 56.54 17.80
CA CYS A 152 -74.44 55.12 17.46
C CYS A 152 -73.41 54.72 16.41
N GLY A 153 -72.70 55.68 15.81
CA GLY A 153 -71.90 55.43 14.63
C GLY A 153 -72.74 55.28 13.34
N CYS A 154 -72.05 54.86 12.29
CA CYS A 154 -72.56 54.68 10.95
C CYS A 154 -73.31 53.35 10.79
N GLY A 155 -74.40 53.30 10.03
CA GLY A 155 -75.20 52.09 9.78
C GLY A 155 -76.28 51.79 10.82
N VAL A 156 -76.34 52.56 11.92
CA VAL A 156 -77.26 52.32 13.05
C VAL A 156 -78.03 53.60 13.41
N PRO A 157 -79.39 53.59 13.42
CA PRO A 157 -80.19 54.75 13.77
C PRO A 157 -80.02 55.19 15.24
N ASP A 158 -79.86 56.50 15.49
CA ASP A 158 -79.92 57.11 16.83
C ASP A 158 -81.37 57.23 17.31
N TYR A 159 -81.99 56.08 17.60
CA TYR A 159 -83.36 56.00 18.10
C TYR A 159 -83.39 55.36 19.49
N ASP A 160 -84.11 55.99 20.40
CA ASP A 160 -84.43 55.49 21.73
C ASP A 160 -85.84 54.88 21.69
N ARG A 161 -85.93 53.58 21.95
CA ARG A 161 -87.16 52.80 21.77
C ARG A 161 -88.07 52.76 22.99
N ASP A 162 -87.53 52.80 24.20
CA ASP A 162 -88.32 52.72 25.44
C ASP A 162 -88.50 54.07 26.16
N TRP A 163 -87.80 55.09 25.68
CA TRP A 163 -87.85 56.49 26.10
C TRP A 163 -87.25 56.72 27.49
N ASP A 164 -86.12 56.09 27.78
CA ASP A 164 -85.31 56.37 28.96
C ASP A 164 -84.21 57.44 28.74
N HIS A 165 -84.13 57.97 27.51
CA HIS A 165 -83.18 58.95 26.99
C HIS A 165 -81.78 58.40 26.66
N VAL A 166 -81.60 57.07 26.61
CA VAL A 166 -80.41 56.43 26.06
C VAL A 166 -80.78 55.79 24.71
N VAL A 167 -79.97 56.05 23.69
CA VAL A 167 -80.26 55.52 22.34
C VAL A 167 -79.88 54.04 22.28
N ASN A 168 -80.70 53.24 21.60
CA ASN A 168 -80.66 51.77 21.61
C ASN A 168 -79.29 51.12 21.35
N CYS A 169 -78.40 51.81 20.65
CA CYS A 169 -77.08 51.29 20.26
C CYS A 169 -76.04 51.35 21.39
N ILE A 170 -76.23 52.25 22.35
CA ILE A 170 -75.40 52.37 23.56
C ILE A 170 -76.20 52.04 24.82
N ASP A 171 -77.50 51.85 24.68
CA ASP A 171 -78.36 51.29 25.70
C ASP A 171 -78.17 49.77 25.73
N GLY A 172 -77.69 49.25 26.85
CA GLY A 172 -77.55 47.82 27.04
C GLY A 172 -78.90 47.12 27.25
N CYS A 173 -79.98 47.87 27.49
CA CYS A 173 -81.34 47.39 27.61
C CYS A 173 -82.36 48.20 26.78
N PRO A 174 -82.29 48.12 25.43
CA PRO A 174 -83.01 48.99 24.46
C PRO A 174 -84.55 48.96 24.46
N THR A 175 -85.15 48.28 25.43
CA THR A 175 -86.60 48.07 25.54
C THR A 175 -87.10 48.15 26.98
N ASP A 176 -86.21 48.33 27.96
CA ASP A 176 -86.55 48.49 29.37
C ASP A 176 -86.35 49.94 29.81
N ARG A 177 -87.46 50.68 29.87
CA ARG A 177 -87.49 52.09 30.32
C ARG A 177 -86.80 52.35 31.68
N TYR A 178 -86.64 51.33 32.52
CA TYR A 178 -86.10 51.50 33.87
C TYR A 178 -84.62 51.13 34.01
N LYS A 179 -83.98 50.60 32.96
CA LYS A 179 -82.57 50.19 32.96
C LYS A 179 -81.92 50.53 31.63
N THR A 180 -80.79 51.22 31.69
CA THR A 180 -79.94 51.52 30.53
C THR A 180 -78.78 50.51 30.37
N GLU A 181 -78.58 49.66 31.38
CA GLU A 181 -77.55 48.61 31.40
C GLU A 181 -78.15 47.30 31.94
N PRO A 182 -77.76 46.12 31.42
CA PRO A 182 -78.32 44.84 31.83
C PRO A 182 -78.12 44.54 33.31
N GLY A 183 -77.02 45.00 33.91
CA GLY A 183 -76.66 44.59 35.26
C GLY A 183 -76.46 43.07 35.36
N GLN A 184 -76.53 42.54 36.57
CA GLN A 184 -76.36 41.11 36.85
C GLN A 184 -77.59 40.30 36.45
N CYS A 185 -78.79 40.86 36.56
CA CYS A 185 -80.06 40.20 36.21
C CYS A 185 -80.45 40.28 34.74
N GLY A 186 -79.69 41.01 33.93
CA GLY A 186 -80.15 41.40 32.61
C GLY A 186 -81.27 42.45 32.66
N CYS A 187 -81.82 42.73 31.47
CA CYS A 187 -82.89 43.72 31.30
C CYS A 187 -84.23 43.24 31.87
N PHE A 188 -85.10 44.17 32.26
CA PHE A 188 -86.46 43.97 32.83
C PHE A 188 -86.54 43.44 34.26
N VAL A 189 -85.41 43.02 34.83
CA VAL A 189 -85.33 42.54 36.21
C VAL A 189 -84.42 43.49 37.00
N PRO A 190 -84.89 44.09 38.11
CA PRO A 190 -84.04 44.95 38.93
C PRO A 190 -82.93 44.12 39.60
N ASP A 191 -81.72 44.67 39.68
CA ASP A 191 -80.62 44.09 40.46
C ASP A 191 -80.85 44.39 41.95
N THR A 192 -81.87 43.76 42.53
CA THR A 192 -82.02 43.76 43.99
C THR A 192 -81.00 42.80 44.58
N ASP A 193 -80.38 43.24 45.66
CA ASP A 193 -79.40 42.49 46.44
C ASP A 193 -79.91 42.53 47.89
N LEU A 194 -80.59 41.46 48.29
CA LEU A 194 -81.37 41.41 49.53
C LEU A 194 -80.48 41.23 50.77
N ASP A 195 -79.34 40.57 50.64
CA ASP A 195 -78.41 40.30 51.74
C ASP A 195 -77.13 41.15 51.69
N GLY A 196 -76.89 41.86 50.58
CA GLY A 196 -75.88 42.90 50.44
C GLY A 196 -74.48 42.38 50.13
N ASP A 197 -74.36 41.20 49.52
CA ASP A 197 -73.06 40.59 49.19
C ASP A 197 -72.46 41.05 47.84
N GLY A 198 -73.21 41.86 47.09
CA GLY A 198 -72.81 42.38 45.79
C GLY A 198 -73.20 41.49 44.59
N VAL A 199 -73.95 40.41 44.82
CA VAL A 199 -74.56 39.56 43.78
C VAL A 199 -76.08 39.71 43.83
N ALA A 200 -76.69 40.04 42.69
CA ALA A 200 -78.11 40.31 42.60
C ALA A 200 -78.93 39.02 42.74
N ASP A 201 -80.05 39.11 43.45
CA ASP A 201 -80.96 38.02 43.83
C ASP A 201 -81.34 37.07 42.67
N CYS A 202 -81.36 37.59 41.45
CA CYS A 202 -81.73 36.87 40.23
C CYS A 202 -80.66 35.89 39.72
N VAL A 203 -79.39 36.15 40.04
CA VAL A 203 -78.23 35.34 39.66
C VAL A 203 -77.50 34.82 40.88
N ASP A 204 -77.88 35.26 42.06
CA ASP A 204 -77.43 34.68 43.30
C ASP A 204 -78.10 33.32 43.54
N GLY A 205 -77.25 32.33 43.83
CA GLY A 205 -77.69 31.00 44.24
C GLY A 205 -78.37 31.05 45.61
N CYS A 206 -78.04 32.05 46.44
CA CYS A 206 -78.53 32.23 47.80
C CYS A 206 -78.91 33.66 48.17
N PRO A 207 -80.05 34.17 47.64
CA PRO A 207 -80.48 35.58 47.78
C PRO A 207 -80.80 36.10 49.19
N LYS A 208 -80.36 35.43 50.25
CA LYS A 208 -80.60 35.74 51.66
C LYS A 208 -79.38 35.45 52.54
N ASP A 209 -78.32 34.84 52.01
CA ASP A 209 -77.12 34.50 52.75
C ASP A 209 -75.89 35.14 52.10
N SER A 210 -75.46 36.25 52.67
CA SER A 210 -74.36 37.06 52.17
C SER A 210 -72.97 36.40 52.19
N ASN A 211 -72.88 35.12 52.57
CA ASN A 211 -71.63 34.33 52.56
C ASN A 211 -71.58 33.30 51.44
N LEU A 212 -72.67 33.08 50.69
CA LEU A 212 -72.77 32.06 49.65
C LEU A 212 -73.23 32.69 48.34
N THR A 213 -72.32 32.80 47.39
CA THR A 213 -72.65 33.22 46.02
C THR A 213 -72.47 32.03 45.06
N ARG A 214 -72.89 32.17 43.79
CA ARG A 214 -72.55 31.18 42.75
C ARG A 214 -71.03 30.93 42.75
N PRO A 215 -70.56 29.67 42.62
CA PRO A 215 -71.26 28.48 42.11
C PRO A 215 -72.01 27.64 43.15
N CYS A 216 -71.97 28.00 44.44
CA CYS A 216 -72.56 27.21 45.51
C CYS A 216 -74.08 27.47 45.65
N LYS A 217 -74.88 26.42 45.87
CA LYS A 217 -76.29 26.56 46.27
C LYS A 217 -76.43 26.50 47.78
N CYS A 218 -77.52 27.02 48.32
CA CYS A 218 -77.68 27.24 49.77
C CYS A 218 -77.77 25.96 50.60
N ASP A 219 -77.92 24.83 49.92
CA ASP A 219 -78.04 23.52 50.50
C ASP A 219 -76.78 22.65 50.27
N ASP A 220 -75.67 23.19 49.73
CA ASP A 220 -74.46 22.41 49.42
C ASP A 220 -73.29 22.69 50.41
N PRO A 221 -73.28 22.06 51.61
CA PRO A 221 -72.07 21.89 52.40
C PRO A 221 -71.43 20.53 52.08
N ILE A 222 -71.45 20.11 50.81
CA ILE A 222 -70.72 18.91 50.40
C ILE A 222 -69.26 19.33 50.29
N ASP A 223 -68.46 18.72 51.15
CA ASP A 223 -67.01 18.83 51.26
C ASP A 223 -66.54 17.37 51.24
N THR A 224 -66.23 16.90 50.03
CA THR A 224 -66.06 15.49 49.68
C THR A 224 -64.79 14.89 50.30
N ASP A 225 -63.74 15.69 50.44
CA ASP A 225 -62.48 15.31 51.08
C ASP A 225 -62.30 15.83 52.52
N ALA A 226 -63.22 16.68 52.99
CA ALA A 226 -63.27 17.22 54.35
C ALA A 226 -62.08 18.13 54.70
N ASP A 227 -61.57 18.87 53.72
CA ASP A 227 -60.45 19.81 53.90
C ASP A 227 -60.89 21.16 54.52
N GLY A 228 -62.20 21.39 54.60
CA GLY A 228 -62.81 22.60 55.13
C GLY A 228 -63.31 23.58 54.04
N THR A 229 -63.08 23.25 52.77
CA THR A 229 -63.55 23.99 51.59
C THR A 229 -64.67 23.19 50.92
N PRO A 230 -65.87 23.76 50.73
CA PRO A 230 -66.93 23.05 50.02
C PRO A 230 -66.54 22.77 48.56
N ASP A 231 -66.95 21.63 48.00
CA ASP A 231 -66.63 21.17 46.64
C ASP A 231 -66.84 22.25 45.57
N CYS A 232 -67.83 23.12 45.74
CA CYS A 232 -68.13 24.19 44.79
C CYS A 232 -67.07 25.31 44.76
N LEU A 233 -66.26 25.45 45.81
CA LEU A 233 -65.13 26.37 45.90
C LEU A 233 -63.77 25.65 45.88
N ASP A 234 -63.80 24.32 45.89
CA ASP A 234 -62.63 23.47 45.84
C ASP A 234 -62.38 22.97 44.41
N ILE A 235 -61.29 23.42 43.79
CA ILE A 235 -60.90 22.95 42.45
C ILE A 235 -60.39 21.50 42.51
N CYS A 236 -59.95 21.09 43.69
CA CYS A 236 -59.42 19.81 44.05
C CYS A 236 -60.32 19.11 45.07
N ASP A 237 -61.65 19.11 44.83
CA ASP A 237 -62.74 18.57 45.66
C ASP A 237 -62.59 17.13 46.24
N SER A 238 -61.51 16.44 45.92
CA SER A 238 -61.20 15.09 46.34
C SER A 238 -59.79 14.94 46.95
N ASP A 239 -59.01 16.02 47.06
CA ASP A 239 -57.67 16.06 47.66
C ASP A 239 -57.66 16.87 48.97
N PRO A 240 -57.67 16.19 50.14
CA PRO A 240 -57.79 16.85 51.44
C PRO A 240 -56.59 17.72 51.85
N ASN A 241 -55.55 17.82 51.00
CA ASN A 241 -54.37 18.64 51.27
C ASN A 241 -54.28 19.87 50.35
N LYS A 242 -55.14 20.00 49.35
CA LYS A 242 -55.08 21.07 48.36
C LYS A 242 -56.47 21.52 47.95
N VAL A 243 -56.71 22.83 48.00
CA VAL A 243 -57.89 23.48 47.41
C VAL A 243 -57.69 23.95 45.96
N VAL A 244 -56.42 23.97 45.53
CA VAL A 244 -56.00 24.36 44.19
C VAL A 244 -54.91 23.41 43.67
N PRO A 245 -54.86 23.11 42.35
CA PRO A 245 -54.06 22.00 41.83
C PRO A 245 -52.53 22.09 42.03
N GLY A 246 -51.95 23.25 42.34
CA GLY A 246 -50.49 23.37 42.45
C GLY A 246 -49.77 23.04 41.12
N GLN A 247 -48.51 22.61 41.19
CA GLN A 247 -47.71 22.24 40.01
C GLN A 247 -48.03 20.81 39.52
N CYS A 248 -48.27 19.89 40.46
CA CYS A 248 -48.53 18.47 40.20
C CYS A 248 -50.00 18.12 39.95
N GLY A 249 -50.90 19.08 40.08
CA GLY A 249 -52.33 18.82 40.10
C GLY A 249 -52.86 18.39 41.48
N CYS A 250 -54.17 18.15 41.53
CA CYS A 250 -54.84 17.61 42.71
C CYS A 250 -54.45 16.12 42.90
N GLY A 251 -54.28 15.69 44.16
CA GLY A 251 -53.98 14.31 44.55
C GLY A 251 -52.49 13.95 44.56
N TYR A 252 -51.60 14.90 44.22
CA TYR A 252 -50.15 14.72 44.20
C TYR A 252 -49.48 15.82 45.04
N LEU A 253 -48.45 15.49 45.81
CA LEU A 253 -47.68 16.50 46.55
C LEU A 253 -46.84 17.33 45.57
N ASP A 254 -46.73 18.63 45.82
CA ASP A 254 -45.75 19.51 45.14
C ASP A 254 -44.40 19.46 45.88
N SER A 255 -43.92 18.24 46.16
CA SER A 255 -42.58 18.05 46.72
C SER A 255 -41.53 18.29 45.63
N ASP A 256 -40.36 18.74 46.08
CA ASP A 256 -39.16 19.01 45.30
C ASP A 256 -38.03 18.45 46.18
N GLU A 257 -37.72 17.17 45.98
CA GLU A 257 -36.85 16.37 46.86
C GLU A 257 -35.38 16.79 46.75
N ASP A 258 -34.95 17.20 45.56
CA ASP A 258 -33.58 17.61 45.29
C ASP A 258 -33.36 19.15 45.33
N GLY A 259 -34.44 19.93 45.29
CA GLY A 259 -34.45 21.37 45.49
C GLY A 259 -34.11 22.18 44.23
N ASP A 260 -34.30 21.64 43.04
CA ASP A 260 -33.96 22.29 41.77
C ASP A 260 -35.03 23.27 41.25
N GLY A 261 -36.20 23.29 41.90
CA GLY A 261 -37.31 24.16 41.59
C GLY A 261 -38.35 23.56 40.62
N VAL A 262 -38.20 22.30 40.21
CA VAL A 262 -39.22 21.51 39.52
C VAL A 262 -39.77 20.48 40.49
N ALA A 263 -41.09 20.47 40.69
CA ALA A 263 -41.68 19.46 41.57
C ALA A 263 -41.47 18.04 41.03
N ASP A 264 -41.27 17.06 41.92
CA ASP A 264 -40.92 15.65 41.62
C ASP A 264 -41.85 15.00 40.58
N CYS A 265 -43.10 15.45 40.51
CA CYS A 265 -44.11 14.94 39.59
C CYS A 265 -43.92 15.41 38.13
N LEU A 266 -43.19 16.52 37.95
CA LEU A 266 -42.83 17.13 36.67
C LEU A 266 -41.34 16.94 36.37
N ASP A 267 -40.59 16.45 37.35
CA ASP A 267 -39.19 16.10 37.22
C ASP A 267 -39.02 14.63 36.84
N PHE A 268 -38.24 14.39 35.78
CA PHE A 268 -37.89 13.05 35.34
C PHE A 268 -36.72 12.45 36.14
N CYS A 269 -35.97 13.27 36.88
CA CYS A 269 -34.85 12.89 37.71
C CYS A 269 -34.93 13.49 39.14
N PRO A 270 -36.00 13.17 39.91
CA PRO A 270 -36.39 13.84 41.17
C PRO A 270 -35.39 13.80 42.34
N ASP A 271 -34.24 13.14 42.15
CA ASP A 271 -33.18 13.01 43.16
C ASP A 271 -31.90 13.78 42.77
N GLU A 272 -31.88 14.44 41.60
CA GLU A 272 -30.67 14.99 40.97
C GLU A 272 -30.82 16.48 40.61
N PRO A 273 -30.37 17.41 41.48
CA PRO A 273 -30.74 18.84 41.41
C PRO A 273 -30.24 19.64 40.19
N SER A 274 -29.55 18.97 39.28
CA SER A 274 -29.00 19.52 38.05
C SER A 274 -29.72 19.02 36.79
N LEU A 275 -30.68 18.10 36.90
CA LEU A 275 -31.30 17.42 35.76
C LEU A 275 -32.84 17.38 35.91
N VAL A 276 -33.57 18.21 35.16
CA VAL A 276 -35.05 18.22 35.20
C VAL A 276 -35.73 17.33 34.14
N ILE A 277 -34.97 16.77 33.20
CA ILE A 277 -35.46 15.98 32.06
C ILE A 277 -34.58 14.74 31.93
N SER A 278 -35.19 13.57 31.67
CA SER A 278 -34.43 12.38 31.29
C SER A 278 -33.75 12.64 29.95
N GLY A 279 -32.47 13.02 30.00
CA GLY A 279 -31.66 13.23 28.81
C GLY A 279 -31.36 11.89 28.11
N GLN A 280 -30.50 11.94 27.09
CA GLN A 280 -30.10 10.74 26.36
C GLN A 280 -29.41 9.70 27.26
N CYS A 281 -28.75 10.11 28.34
CA CYS A 281 -28.08 9.24 29.31
C CYS A 281 -28.88 9.02 30.62
N GLY A 282 -30.20 9.29 30.61
CA GLY A 282 -31.04 9.11 31.79
C GLY A 282 -30.80 10.17 32.87
N CYS A 283 -30.75 9.73 34.13
CA CYS A 283 -30.68 10.58 35.32
C CYS A 283 -29.39 10.35 36.13
N TRP A 284 -28.30 9.94 35.48
CA TRP A 284 -27.04 9.66 36.17
C TRP A 284 -26.06 10.83 36.05
N PRO A 285 -25.78 11.58 37.13
CA PRO A 285 -25.01 12.82 37.08
C PRO A 285 -23.54 12.60 36.67
N GLU A 286 -22.98 11.41 36.90
CA GLU A 286 -21.63 11.06 36.44
C GLU A 286 -21.49 11.03 34.91
N MET A 287 -22.60 11.03 34.19
CA MET A 287 -22.65 11.00 32.72
C MET A 287 -22.89 12.38 32.10
N TYR A 288 -22.92 13.46 32.90
CA TYR A 288 -23.16 14.83 32.44
C TYR A 288 -22.07 15.79 32.93
N ASP A 289 -21.74 16.79 32.12
CA ASP A 289 -20.84 17.88 32.50
C ASP A 289 -21.54 18.88 33.45
N ASP A 290 -20.79 19.87 33.95
CA ASP A 290 -21.32 20.92 34.85
C ASP A 290 -22.48 21.74 34.22
N ASN A 291 -22.76 21.60 32.92
CA ASN A 291 -23.83 22.27 32.20
C ASN A 291 -25.03 21.35 31.87
N GLY A 292 -25.03 20.10 32.35
CA GLY A 292 -26.10 19.15 32.07
C GLY A 292 -26.09 18.59 30.64
N VAL A 293 -24.92 18.57 29.99
CA VAL A 293 -24.71 17.94 28.68
C VAL A 293 -24.07 16.56 28.86
N PRO A 294 -24.57 15.50 28.20
CA PRO A 294 -23.92 14.19 28.25
C PRO A 294 -22.43 14.25 27.92
N LEU A 295 -21.59 13.54 28.69
CA LEU A 295 -20.16 13.44 28.38
C LEU A 295 -19.95 12.69 27.06
N ASP A 296 -19.06 13.24 26.25
CA ASP A 296 -18.43 12.63 25.07
C ASP A 296 -16.92 12.86 25.27
N THR A 297 -16.29 11.91 25.94
CA THR A 297 -14.96 12.10 26.51
C THR A 297 -13.86 12.09 25.44
N ASP A 298 -14.05 11.38 24.32
CA ASP A 298 -13.10 11.34 23.21
C ASP A 298 -13.48 12.21 22.00
N GLY A 299 -14.71 12.73 21.97
CA GLY A 299 -15.18 13.71 21.01
C GLY A 299 -15.59 13.11 19.67
N ASP A 300 -15.97 11.83 19.61
CA ASP A 300 -16.38 11.15 18.38
C ASP A 300 -17.88 11.35 18.02
N GLY A 301 -18.62 12.00 18.91
CA GLY A 301 -20.05 12.29 18.75
C GLY A 301 -20.97 11.20 19.30
N HIS A 302 -20.44 10.16 19.93
CA HIS A 302 -21.17 9.20 20.74
C HIS A 302 -20.97 9.52 22.23
N PHE A 303 -22.05 9.49 23.01
CA PHE A 303 -21.94 9.80 24.44
C PHE A 303 -21.43 8.60 25.23
N ASP A 304 -20.58 8.84 26.24
CA ASP A 304 -19.94 7.82 27.09
C ASP A 304 -20.93 6.77 27.61
N CYS A 305 -22.15 7.18 27.93
CA CYS A 305 -23.21 6.30 28.46
C CYS A 305 -23.71 5.24 27.47
N PHE A 306 -23.44 5.43 26.18
CA PHE A 306 -23.79 4.51 25.10
C PHE A 306 -22.60 3.72 24.56
N GLU A 307 -21.45 3.85 25.21
CA GLU A 307 -20.21 3.26 24.76
C GLU A 307 -19.59 2.33 25.77
N ALA A 308 -18.84 1.36 25.26
CA ALA A 308 -17.96 0.54 26.06
C ALA A 308 -16.49 0.99 25.95
N CYS A 309 -16.20 2.00 25.12
CA CYS A 309 -14.87 2.57 24.89
C CYS A 309 -14.87 4.11 24.91
N PRO A 310 -15.26 4.75 26.02
CA PRO A 310 -15.44 6.22 26.11
C PRO A 310 -14.16 7.07 26.00
N TYR A 311 -13.03 6.47 25.61
CA TYR A 311 -11.74 7.16 25.48
C TYR A 311 -11.07 6.86 24.12
N ASP A 312 -11.77 6.16 23.22
CA ASP A 312 -11.25 5.78 21.90
C ASP A 312 -12.13 6.33 20.79
N PRO A 313 -11.75 7.46 20.16
CA PRO A 313 -12.60 8.16 19.21
C PRO A 313 -12.79 7.42 17.86
N ASN A 314 -12.22 6.21 17.73
CA ASN A 314 -12.41 5.36 16.56
C ASN A 314 -13.25 4.11 16.88
N LYS A 315 -13.65 3.89 18.14
CA LYS A 315 -14.37 2.69 18.56
C LYS A 315 -15.38 2.99 19.66
N ILE A 316 -16.65 2.67 19.38
CA ILE A 316 -17.74 2.70 20.38
C ILE A 316 -17.85 1.39 21.21
N ILE A 317 -17.23 0.30 20.71
CA ILE A 317 -17.16 -1.02 21.37
C ILE A 317 -15.74 -1.59 21.32
N PRO A 318 -15.29 -2.37 22.33
CA PRO A 318 -13.90 -2.85 22.42
C PRO A 318 -13.43 -3.71 21.23
N GLY A 319 -14.31 -4.46 20.59
CA GLY A 319 -13.88 -5.42 19.56
C GLY A 319 -13.00 -6.54 20.13
N GLU A 320 -12.16 -7.14 19.28
CA GLU A 320 -11.25 -8.25 19.65
C GLU A 320 -9.96 -7.75 20.29
N CYS A 321 -9.48 -6.58 19.85
CA CYS A 321 -8.26 -5.94 20.34
C CYS A 321 -8.46 -5.03 21.54
N GLY A 322 -9.71 -4.83 21.97
CA GLY A 322 -10.06 -3.87 23.01
C GLY A 322 -10.09 -2.42 22.51
N CYS A 323 -10.33 -1.49 23.43
CA CYS A 323 -10.29 -0.05 23.14
C CYS A 323 -8.84 0.42 22.93
N GLY A 324 -8.64 1.40 22.05
CA GLY A 324 -7.36 2.06 21.77
C GLY A 324 -6.46 1.32 20.78
N VAL A 325 -6.87 0.14 20.30
CA VAL A 325 -6.12 -0.67 19.32
C VAL A 325 -7.07 -1.08 18.21
N PRO A 326 -6.84 -0.70 16.94
CA PRO A 326 -7.75 -1.05 15.84
C PRO A 326 -7.84 -2.57 15.64
N ASP A 327 -9.03 -3.08 15.32
CA ASP A 327 -9.24 -4.48 14.90
C ASP A 327 -8.88 -4.64 13.42
N THR A 328 -7.67 -4.23 13.04
CA THR A 328 -7.16 -4.44 11.68
C THR A 328 -6.63 -5.87 11.53
N ASP A 329 -6.65 -6.34 10.30
CA ASP A 329 -6.11 -7.63 9.86
C ASP A 329 -5.33 -7.30 8.57
N ALA A 330 -4.03 -7.08 8.72
CA ALA A 330 -3.20 -6.46 7.68
C ALA A 330 -2.94 -7.41 6.51
N ASP A 331 -2.86 -8.72 6.74
CA ASP A 331 -2.67 -9.73 5.71
C ASP A 331 -3.96 -10.43 5.26
N ASN A 332 -5.07 -10.23 5.99
CA ASN A 332 -6.40 -10.78 5.77
C ASN A 332 -6.51 -12.31 6.02
N ASP A 333 -5.72 -12.87 6.94
CA ASP A 333 -5.79 -14.29 7.33
C ASP A 333 -7.01 -14.63 8.23
N GLY A 334 -7.69 -13.60 8.74
CA GLY A 334 -8.84 -13.70 9.62
C GLY A 334 -8.53 -13.59 11.12
N VAL A 335 -7.27 -13.35 11.49
CA VAL A 335 -6.82 -13.03 12.85
C VAL A 335 -6.46 -11.55 12.90
N SER A 336 -7.00 -10.83 13.88
CA SER A 336 -6.69 -9.41 14.04
C SER A 336 -5.22 -9.21 14.46
N ASP A 337 -4.57 -8.15 13.97
CA ASP A 337 -3.14 -7.84 14.15
C ASP A 337 -2.68 -7.90 15.62
N CYS A 338 -3.57 -7.56 16.55
CA CYS A 338 -3.30 -7.57 17.99
C CYS A 338 -3.24 -8.99 18.61
N ASN A 339 -3.89 -9.95 17.97
CA ASN A 339 -3.97 -11.35 18.34
C ASN A 339 -3.12 -12.23 17.41
N ASP A 340 -2.53 -11.63 16.37
CA ASP A 340 -1.68 -12.30 15.41
C ASP A 340 -0.19 -12.12 15.77
N GLN A 341 0.56 -13.22 15.84
CA GLN A 341 2.00 -13.19 16.05
C GLN A 341 2.79 -13.00 14.75
N CYS A 342 2.12 -13.05 13.60
CA CYS A 342 2.65 -12.88 12.27
C CYS A 342 1.77 -11.96 11.39
N PRO A 343 1.56 -10.67 11.76
CA PRO A 343 0.55 -9.79 11.14
C PRO A 343 0.72 -9.43 9.65
N GLU A 344 1.73 -9.96 8.97
CA GLU A 344 1.99 -9.74 7.55
C GLU A 344 2.04 -11.05 6.75
N ASP A 345 1.76 -12.21 7.36
CA ASP A 345 1.79 -13.53 6.74
C ASP A 345 0.41 -14.21 6.70
N PHE A 346 -0.29 -14.03 5.57
CA PHE A 346 -1.61 -14.59 5.30
C PHE A 346 -1.77 -16.11 5.58
N TYR A 347 -0.67 -16.87 5.59
CA TYR A 347 -0.72 -18.32 5.78
C TYR A 347 -0.44 -18.76 7.22
N LYS A 348 0.01 -17.85 8.10
CA LYS A 348 0.45 -18.19 9.45
C LYS A 348 0.05 -17.08 10.43
N SER A 349 -0.77 -17.42 11.41
CA SER A 349 -1.05 -16.55 12.57
C SER A 349 -0.08 -16.76 13.75
N GLU A 350 0.81 -17.76 13.64
CA GLU A 350 1.80 -18.15 14.64
C GLU A 350 3.16 -18.41 13.94
N PRO A 351 4.31 -18.02 14.52
CA PRO A 351 5.58 -18.06 13.80
C PRO A 351 6.06 -19.47 13.44
N GLY A 352 5.62 -20.50 14.17
CA GLY A 352 6.08 -21.88 13.93
C GLY A 352 7.58 -22.05 14.16
N GLN A 353 8.19 -23.03 13.46
CA GLN A 353 9.62 -23.34 13.57
C GLN A 353 10.48 -22.40 12.70
N CYS A 354 9.96 -22.02 11.53
CA CYS A 354 10.63 -21.18 10.55
C CYS A 354 10.43 -19.68 10.75
N GLY A 355 9.59 -19.27 11.71
CA GLY A 355 9.14 -17.89 11.85
C GLY A 355 8.05 -17.51 10.83
N CYS A 356 7.66 -16.24 10.84
CA CYS A 356 6.68 -15.70 9.89
C CYS A 356 7.29 -15.54 8.49
N GLY A 357 6.46 -15.65 7.45
CA GLY A 357 6.82 -15.49 6.04
C GLY A 357 7.52 -16.70 5.41
N ILE A 358 7.76 -17.76 6.19
CA ILE A 358 8.41 -18.99 5.74
C ILE A 358 7.54 -20.19 6.17
N PRO A 359 7.09 -21.05 5.24
CA PRO A 359 6.27 -22.20 5.59
C PRO A 359 7.08 -23.23 6.38
N ASP A 360 6.47 -23.83 7.40
CA ASP A 360 7.03 -24.97 8.16
C ASP A 360 6.86 -26.29 7.39
N THR A 361 7.09 -26.26 6.07
CA THR A 361 7.05 -27.47 5.24
C THR A 361 8.19 -28.38 5.68
N ASP A 362 7.89 -29.67 5.81
CA ASP A 362 8.84 -30.75 6.02
C ASP A 362 8.69 -31.68 4.82
N SER A 363 9.57 -31.49 3.83
CA SER A 363 9.43 -32.06 2.50
C SER A 363 9.72 -33.56 2.44
N ASP A 364 10.54 -34.10 3.35
CA ASP A 364 10.84 -35.53 3.44
C ASP A 364 10.18 -36.25 4.64
N GLY A 365 9.65 -35.51 5.60
CA GLY A 365 8.91 -36.04 6.74
C GLY A 365 9.80 -36.55 7.87
N ASP A 366 11.03 -36.06 8.00
CA ASP A 366 11.96 -36.46 9.06
C ASP A 366 11.67 -35.78 10.42
N GLY A 367 10.81 -34.77 10.42
CA GLY A 367 10.42 -33.97 11.59
C GLY A 367 11.11 -32.62 11.69
N THR A 368 11.97 -32.27 10.74
CA THR A 368 12.69 -30.98 10.66
C THR A 368 12.15 -30.17 9.49
N ALA A 369 11.63 -28.97 9.76
CA ALA A 369 11.16 -28.11 8.68
C ALA A 369 12.30 -27.75 7.72
N ASP A 370 12.00 -27.64 6.43
CA ASP A 370 12.94 -27.38 5.33
C ASP A 370 13.85 -26.16 5.59
N CYS A 371 13.36 -25.16 6.34
CA CYS A 371 14.11 -23.96 6.67
C CYS A 371 15.22 -24.18 7.72
N LEU A 372 15.10 -25.23 8.53
CA LEU A 372 16.06 -25.68 9.55
C LEU A 372 16.82 -26.93 9.12
N ASP A 373 16.43 -27.51 7.98
CA ASP A 373 17.02 -28.72 7.43
C ASP A 373 18.09 -28.39 6.38
N GLN A 374 19.30 -28.90 6.56
CA GLN A 374 20.37 -28.76 5.56
C GLN A 374 20.30 -29.83 4.46
N CYS A 375 19.42 -30.80 4.61
CA CYS A 375 19.07 -31.86 3.68
C CYS A 375 17.55 -32.05 3.54
N PRO A 376 16.77 -31.06 3.05
CA PRO A 376 15.29 -31.05 3.09
C PRO A 376 14.55 -32.16 2.31
N TYR A 377 15.28 -33.09 1.70
CA TYR A 377 14.72 -34.14 0.86
C TYR A 377 15.30 -35.53 1.24
N ASP A 378 16.01 -35.65 2.35
CA ASP A 378 16.59 -36.88 2.87
C ASP A 378 16.02 -37.20 4.27
N ILE A 379 15.01 -38.07 4.30
CA ILE A 379 14.29 -38.51 5.53
C ILE A 379 15.19 -39.06 6.65
N ASN A 380 16.45 -39.40 6.35
CA ASN A 380 17.38 -39.96 7.34
C ASN A 380 18.38 -38.93 7.87
N LYS A 381 18.39 -37.71 7.35
CA LYS A 381 19.40 -36.69 7.67
C LYS A 381 18.81 -35.29 7.69
N THR A 382 19.05 -34.59 8.80
CA THR A 382 18.83 -33.14 8.93
C THR A 382 20.06 -32.29 8.58
N GLY A 383 21.18 -32.96 8.29
CA GLY A 383 22.49 -32.38 8.07
C GLY A 383 23.29 -33.19 7.04
N PRO A 384 24.05 -32.56 6.13
CA PRO A 384 24.75 -33.26 5.05
C PRO A 384 25.75 -34.31 5.53
N GLY A 385 26.26 -34.20 6.75
CA GLY A 385 27.26 -35.15 7.24
C GLY A 385 28.53 -35.12 6.39
N ILE A 386 29.22 -36.26 6.29
CA ILE A 386 30.50 -36.38 5.58
C ILE A 386 30.26 -36.66 4.09
N CYS A 387 29.27 -37.50 3.78
CA CYS A 387 28.95 -37.91 2.43
C CYS A 387 27.94 -36.99 1.71
N GLY A 388 27.45 -35.94 2.36
CA GLY A 388 26.36 -35.11 1.84
C GLY A 388 24.97 -35.72 2.06
N CYS A 389 23.94 -35.02 1.56
CA CYS A 389 22.55 -35.47 1.63
C CYS A 389 22.26 -36.62 0.66
N GLY A 390 21.38 -37.55 1.03
CA GLY A 390 20.91 -38.67 0.19
C GLY A 390 21.85 -39.88 0.19
N VAL A 391 22.96 -39.81 0.92
CA VAL A 391 23.97 -40.88 1.03
C VAL A 391 24.15 -41.17 2.50
N VAL A 392 23.87 -42.39 2.96
CA VAL A 392 24.08 -42.78 4.36
C VAL A 392 25.54 -42.57 4.76
N ASP A 393 25.81 -41.86 5.86
CA ASP A 393 27.18 -41.67 6.37
C ASP A 393 27.76 -42.95 6.99
N SER A 394 26.92 -43.98 7.19
CA SER A 394 27.29 -45.25 7.78
C SER A 394 27.21 -46.40 6.77
N ASP A 395 28.33 -47.12 6.64
CA ASP A 395 28.45 -48.57 6.40
C ASP A 395 28.82 -49.10 5.00
N THR A 396 29.16 -48.25 4.03
CA THR A 396 30.01 -48.70 2.91
C THR A 396 31.39 -48.09 3.10
N ASP A 397 32.19 -48.83 3.86
CA ASP A 397 33.64 -48.76 3.95
C ASP A 397 34.08 -50.13 3.42
N SER A 398 34.22 -50.19 2.10
CA SER A 398 34.31 -51.41 1.31
C SER A 398 35.57 -52.21 1.63
N ASP A 399 36.63 -51.54 2.07
CA ASP A 399 37.90 -52.14 2.49
C ASP A 399 38.12 -52.15 4.01
N GLY A 400 37.36 -51.36 4.78
CA GLY A 400 37.34 -51.39 6.24
C GLY A 400 38.43 -50.54 6.89
N ASP A 401 38.93 -49.51 6.20
CA ASP A 401 40.04 -48.67 6.66
C ASP A 401 39.60 -47.52 7.60
N GLY A 402 38.29 -47.31 7.73
CA GLY A 402 37.69 -46.26 8.54
C GLY A 402 37.34 -44.98 7.78
N VAL A 403 37.59 -44.91 6.47
CA VAL A 403 37.16 -43.86 5.55
C VAL A 403 35.95 -44.38 4.76
N PRO A 404 34.79 -43.70 4.81
CA PRO A 404 33.62 -44.11 4.02
C PRO A 404 33.89 -44.00 2.51
N ASP A 405 33.42 -44.97 1.72
CA ASP A 405 33.57 -45.06 0.24
C ASP A 405 33.29 -43.75 -0.50
N CYS A 406 32.42 -42.90 0.05
CA CYS A 406 32.02 -41.62 -0.54
C CYS A 406 33.14 -40.57 -0.56
N ILE A 407 34.13 -40.70 0.32
CA ILE A 407 35.29 -39.81 0.47
C ILE A 407 36.64 -40.56 0.46
N ASP A 408 36.59 -41.87 0.24
CA ASP A 408 37.74 -42.77 0.10
C ASP A 408 38.48 -42.48 -1.22
N GLN A 409 39.79 -42.19 -1.12
CA GLN A 409 40.65 -41.92 -2.28
C GLN A 409 41.22 -43.20 -2.89
N CYS A 410 41.22 -44.28 -2.12
CA CYS A 410 41.86 -45.56 -2.39
C CYS A 410 40.90 -46.77 -2.31
N PRO A 411 39.84 -46.85 -3.15
CA PRO A 411 38.86 -47.93 -3.03
C PRO A 411 39.47 -49.34 -3.05
N GLY A 412 39.45 -50.03 -1.91
CA GLY A 412 40.00 -51.38 -1.75
C GLY A 412 41.24 -51.50 -0.86
N MET A 413 41.78 -50.41 -0.32
CA MET A 413 42.92 -50.37 0.59
C MET A 413 43.02 -49.06 1.38
N ASP A 414 43.68 -49.11 2.55
CA ASP A 414 43.81 -47.94 3.45
C ASP A 414 44.34 -46.65 2.77
N ASP A 415 43.70 -45.51 3.07
CA ASP A 415 44.09 -44.13 2.71
C ASP A 415 45.36 -43.66 3.49
N ILE A 416 46.44 -44.43 3.39
CA ILE A 416 47.74 -44.08 3.99
C ILE A 416 48.37 -42.97 3.15
N ASP A 417 48.69 -41.85 3.81
CA ASP A 417 49.54 -40.78 3.28
C ASP A 417 50.87 -40.81 4.06
N THR A 418 51.89 -41.45 3.47
CA THR A 418 53.14 -41.76 4.16
C THR A 418 53.98 -40.51 4.41
N ASP A 419 53.90 -39.48 3.57
CA ASP A 419 54.72 -38.28 3.67
C ASP A 419 53.96 -37.02 4.12
N GLY A 420 52.64 -37.05 4.09
CA GLY A 420 51.75 -36.03 4.64
C GLY A 420 51.46 -34.87 3.69
N ASP A 421 51.58 -35.05 2.37
CA ASP A 421 51.31 -33.99 1.39
C ASP A 421 49.83 -33.85 1.00
N GLY A 422 48.99 -34.77 1.48
CA GLY A 422 47.54 -34.77 1.30
C GLY A 422 47.05 -35.60 0.12
N VAL A 423 47.92 -36.34 -0.57
CA VAL A 423 47.55 -37.35 -1.57
C VAL A 423 47.85 -38.74 -1.00
N ALA A 424 46.86 -39.64 -1.02
CA ALA A 424 47.07 -40.99 -0.50
C ALA A 424 48.07 -41.79 -1.38
N ASP A 425 48.88 -42.64 -0.75
CA ASP A 425 49.96 -43.42 -1.36
C ASP A 425 49.51 -44.22 -2.59
N CYS A 426 48.25 -44.65 -2.64
CA CYS A 426 47.73 -45.46 -3.75
C CYS A 426 47.54 -44.66 -5.06
N ILE A 427 47.37 -43.33 -4.94
CA ILE A 427 47.21 -42.39 -6.06
C ILE A 427 48.37 -41.39 -6.15
N ASP A 428 49.34 -41.47 -5.25
CA ASP A 428 50.56 -40.67 -5.28
C ASP A 428 51.63 -41.31 -6.18
N GLY A 429 52.10 -40.57 -7.19
CA GLY A 429 53.21 -40.97 -8.05
C GLY A 429 54.56 -40.98 -7.32
N CYS A 430 54.63 -40.36 -6.14
CA CYS A 430 55.80 -40.24 -5.29
C CYS A 430 55.46 -40.38 -3.78
N PRO A 431 55.00 -41.56 -3.30
CA PRO A 431 54.42 -41.79 -1.94
C PRO A 431 55.31 -41.50 -0.72
N THR A 432 56.51 -40.95 -0.90
CA THR A 432 57.46 -40.68 0.18
C THR A 432 58.14 -39.32 0.03
N ASP A 433 57.78 -38.53 -1.00
CA ASP A 433 58.26 -37.17 -1.22
C ASP A 433 57.15 -36.12 -0.98
N PRO A 434 57.13 -35.47 0.20
CA PRO A 434 56.03 -34.59 0.60
C PRO A 434 55.96 -33.26 -0.17
N ASN A 435 56.81 -33.07 -1.18
CA ASN A 435 56.83 -31.88 -2.02
C ASN A 435 56.36 -32.18 -3.45
N LYS A 436 55.97 -33.41 -3.76
CA LYS A 436 55.75 -33.84 -5.14
C LYS A 436 54.83 -35.05 -5.18
N THR A 437 53.65 -34.88 -5.79
CA THR A 437 52.64 -35.95 -5.94
C THR A 437 52.69 -36.66 -7.30
N ASP A 438 53.45 -36.12 -8.25
CA ASP A 438 53.63 -36.71 -9.58
C ASP A 438 55.12 -36.83 -9.88
N SER A 439 55.56 -38.03 -10.31
CA SER A 439 56.96 -38.34 -10.56
C SER A 439 57.63 -37.47 -11.63
N GLY A 440 56.87 -36.84 -12.53
CA GLY A 440 57.41 -35.86 -13.47
C GLY A 440 58.63 -36.35 -14.27
N GLN A 441 59.47 -35.42 -14.71
CA GLN A 441 60.65 -35.73 -15.53
C GLN A 441 61.88 -36.11 -14.68
N CYS A 442 61.99 -35.52 -13.48
CA CYS A 442 63.11 -35.76 -12.56
C CYS A 442 62.91 -36.95 -11.61
N GLY A 443 61.75 -37.60 -11.65
CA GLY A 443 61.34 -38.56 -10.62
C GLY A 443 60.97 -37.87 -9.31
N CYS A 444 60.93 -38.65 -8.23
CA CYS A 444 60.67 -38.17 -6.87
C CYS A 444 61.94 -37.61 -6.23
N PHE A 445 61.80 -36.70 -5.26
CA PHE A 445 62.84 -35.99 -4.52
C PHE A 445 63.66 -34.97 -5.32
N ALA A 446 63.22 -34.66 -6.55
CA ALA A 446 63.85 -33.68 -7.42
C ALA A 446 62.79 -32.78 -8.05
N GLN A 447 63.01 -31.47 -8.03
CA GLN A 447 62.08 -30.51 -8.63
C GLN A 447 62.20 -30.54 -10.15
N ASP A 448 61.06 -30.56 -10.85
CA ASP A 448 60.98 -30.38 -12.30
C ASP A 448 61.15 -28.90 -12.69
N THR A 449 62.20 -28.25 -12.18
CA THR A 449 62.54 -26.88 -12.57
C THR A 449 63.11 -26.92 -13.97
N ASP A 450 62.52 -26.15 -14.88
CA ASP A 450 63.02 -25.92 -16.23
C ASP A 450 63.47 -24.45 -16.28
N THR A 451 64.77 -24.23 -16.04
CA THR A 451 65.32 -22.89 -15.82
C THR A 451 65.35 -22.05 -17.09
N ASP A 452 65.42 -22.67 -18.27
CA ASP A 452 65.47 -21.96 -19.55
C ASP A 452 64.19 -22.09 -20.39
N GLY A 453 63.29 -23.01 -20.04
CA GLY A 453 61.98 -23.17 -20.65
C GLY A 453 61.99 -24.00 -21.93
N ASP A 454 62.98 -24.87 -22.14
CA ASP A 454 63.08 -25.70 -23.34
C ASP A 454 62.21 -26.97 -23.31
N GLY A 455 61.59 -27.26 -22.16
CA GLY A 455 60.69 -28.39 -21.93
C GLY A 455 61.35 -29.60 -21.27
N TYR A 456 62.66 -29.58 -21.01
CA TYR A 456 63.36 -30.55 -20.19
C TYR A 456 63.70 -29.96 -18.82
N ALA A 457 63.36 -30.65 -17.74
CA ALA A 457 63.74 -30.23 -16.41
C ALA A 457 65.28 -30.29 -16.23
N ASP A 458 65.83 -29.33 -15.49
CA ASP A 458 67.27 -29.14 -15.22
C ASP A 458 68.02 -30.42 -14.81
N CYS A 459 67.31 -31.38 -14.20
CA CYS A 459 67.83 -32.67 -13.74
C CYS A 459 68.15 -33.66 -14.89
N ILE A 460 67.48 -33.51 -16.03
CA ILE A 460 67.63 -34.32 -17.24
C ILE A 460 68.06 -33.50 -18.46
N ASP A 461 68.16 -32.18 -18.31
CA ASP A 461 68.68 -31.26 -19.31
C ASP A 461 70.22 -31.24 -19.32
N GLY A 462 70.81 -31.41 -20.51
CA GLY A 462 72.24 -31.34 -20.75
C GLY A 462 72.81 -29.92 -20.67
N CYS A 463 71.96 -28.88 -20.82
CA CYS A 463 72.31 -27.47 -20.75
C CYS A 463 71.28 -26.62 -19.96
N PRO A 464 71.19 -26.74 -18.61
CA PRO A 464 70.13 -26.18 -17.72
C PRO A 464 69.87 -24.66 -17.69
N VAL A 465 70.46 -23.87 -18.58
CA VAL A 465 70.28 -22.40 -18.65
C VAL A 465 70.23 -21.89 -20.09
N ASN A 466 70.23 -22.79 -21.06
CA ASN A 466 70.28 -22.50 -22.48
C ASN A 466 69.08 -23.13 -23.21
N PRO A 467 68.09 -22.33 -23.64
CA PRO A 467 66.78 -22.80 -24.11
C PRO A 467 66.77 -23.50 -25.48
N TYR A 468 67.94 -23.90 -25.97
CA TYR A 468 68.13 -24.54 -27.26
C TYR A 468 68.50 -26.01 -27.04
N ARG A 469 67.46 -26.85 -27.13
CA ARG A 469 67.45 -28.31 -27.08
C ARG A 469 68.73 -28.97 -27.63
N ASP A 470 69.37 -29.82 -26.83
CA ASP A 470 70.45 -30.71 -27.25
C ASP A 470 69.94 -32.14 -27.47
N ASP A 471 69.17 -32.37 -28.54
CA ASP A 471 68.81 -33.73 -28.91
C ASP A 471 70.06 -34.49 -29.41
N TYR A 472 70.43 -35.52 -28.65
CA TYR A 472 71.52 -36.48 -28.84
C TYR A 472 72.96 -35.99 -28.57
N ASN A 473 73.34 -36.01 -27.28
CA ASN A 473 74.67 -36.45 -26.81
C ASN A 473 75.88 -35.65 -27.35
N TYR A 474 75.82 -34.31 -27.34
CA TYR A 474 76.96 -33.46 -27.68
C TYR A 474 77.02 -32.20 -26.80
N VAL A 475 77.78 -32.27 -25.71
CA VAL A 475 78.05 -31.14 -24.79
C VAL A 475 78.70 -29.99 -25.55
N ASN A 476 77.97 -28.90 -25.83
CA ASN A 476 78.52 -27.57 -26.11
C ASN A 476 77.42 -26.48 -26.04
N CYS A 477 77.15 -26.00 -24.83
CA CYS A 477 76.26 -24.85 -24.59
C CYS A 477 76.95 -23.51 -25.00
N TYR A 478 76.96 -23.16 -26.29
CA TYR A 478 77.49 -21.89 -26.80
C TYR A 478 76.43 -21.02 -27.51
N SER A 479 76.47 -19.72 -27.20
CA SER A 479 75.44 -18.70 -27.49
C SER A 479 75.55 -17.94 -28.82
N ASP A 480 76.36 -18.39 -29.79
CA ASP A 480 76.74 -17.52 -30.92
C ASP A 480 76.45 -18.16 -32.29
N VAL A 481 75.21 -18.03 -32.79
CA VAL A 481 74.88 -18.31 -34.21
C VAL A 481 73.96 -17.24 -34.81
N GLU A 482 74.45 -16.01 -34.94
CA GLU A 482 74.00 -15.10 -36.00
C GLU A 482 74.95 -15.23 -37.20
N ASP A 483 74.86 -16.29 -38.03
CA ASP A 483 75.29 -16.22 -39.46
C ASP A 483 75.05 -17.48 -40.33
N CYS A 484 74.05 -18.32 -40.09
CA CYS A 484 73.77 -19.46 -41.01
C CYS A 484 72.28 -19.77 -41.18
N ASN A 485 71.44 -18.76 -41.42
CA ASN A 485 70.00 -18.99 -41.62
C ASN A 485 69.46 -18.49 -42.96
N TYR A 486 70.04 -18.95 -44.08
CA TYR A 486 69.37 -18.91 -45.39
C TYR A 486 69.71 -20.15 -46.23
N LEU A 487 68.70 -21.01 -46.41
CA LEU A 487 68.66 -22.25 -47.20
C LEU A 487 68.84 -22.04 -48.72
N LEU A 488 70.01 -21.60 -49.20
CA LEU A 488 70.31 -21.67 -50.64
C LEU A 488 71.75 -22.14 -50.88
N ILE A 489 71.90 -23.41 -51.30
CA ILE A 489 73.19 -24.01 -51.67
C ILE A 489 73.58 -23.45 -53.05
N ARG A 490 74.70 -22.72 -53.14
CA ARG A 490 75.22 -22.18 -54.41
C ARG A 490 76.37 -23.04 -54.94
N CYS A 491 76.08 -23.94 -55.88
CA CYS A 491 77.08 -24.82 -56.51
C CYS A 491 77.90 -24.16 -57.65
N ASP A 492 77.63 -22.88 -57.99
CA ASP A 492 78.18 -22.22 -59.18
C ASP A 492 79.20 -21.08 -58.90
N ASP A 493 79.71 -20.90 -57.66
CA ASP A 493 80.67 -19.80 -57.37
C ASP A 493 82.16 -20.25 -57.41
N PRO A 494 82.98 -19.73 -58.35
CA PRO A 494 84.42 -20.00 -58.39
C PRO A 494 85.24 -19.31 -57.28
N PHE A 495 84.64 -18.43 -56.46
CA PHE A 495 85.26 -17.78 -55.31
C PHE A 495 84.54 -18.19 -54.02
N ARG A 496 85.01 -19.26 -53.35
CA ARG A 496 84.46 -19.82 -52.10
C ARG A 496 84.33 -18.79 -50.96
N GLN A 497 83.28 -17.97 -50.97
CA GLN A 497 82.91 -17.00 -49.91
C GLN A 497 81.40 -17.05 -49.61
N GLY A 498 80.83 -18.25 -49.61
CA GLY A 498 79.51 -18.56 -49.05
C GLY A 498 79.57 -19.87 -48.25
N CYS A 499 78.55 -20.16 -47.44
CA CYS A 499 78.44 -21.32 -46.56
C CYS A 499 78.97 -22.61 -47.22
N ASN A 500 80.17 -23.03 -46.83
CA ASN A 500 80.85 -24.22 -47.38
C ASN A 500 80.31 -25.53 -46.77
N ARG A 501 79.12 -25.50 -46.15
CA ARG A 501 78.58 -26.66 -45.45
C ARG A 501 77.09 -26.84 -45.71
N VAL A 502 76.70 -28.08 -45.99
CA VAL A 502 75.31 -28.52 -45.89
C VAL A 502 75.12 -29.06 -44.49
N CYS A 503 74.19 -28.48 -43.75
CA CYS A 503 73.81 -28.96 -42.43
C CYS A 503 72.50 -29.74 -42.60
N TYR A 504 72.56 -31.04 -42.33
CA TYR A 504 71.42 -31.94 -42.31
C TYR A 504 71.56 -32.81 -41.07
N ASP A 505 70.48 -32.93 -40.29
CA ASP A 505 70.44 -33.69 -39.04
C ASP A 505 71.57 -33.33 -38.05
N GLY A 506 71.75 -32.03 -37.80
CA GLY A 506 72.71 -31.49 -36.82
C GLY A 506 74.20 -31.60 -37.20
N VAL A 507 74.55 -32.32 -38.26
CA VAL A 507 75.93 -32.47 -38.73
C VAL A 507 76.16 -31.64 -39.99
N CYS A 508 77.12 -30.72 -39.93
CA CYS A 508 77.47 -29.85 -41.07
C CYS A 508 78.63 -30.44 -41.89
N TYR A 509 78.30 -31.06 -43.02
CA TYR A 509 79.23 -31.66 -43.97
C TYR A 509 79.81 -30.59 -44.91
N PRO A 510 81.11 -30.61 -45.24
CA PRO A 510 81.65 -29.72 -46.25
C PRO A 510 80.98 -30.01 -47.61
N VAL A 511 80.55 -28.96 -48.32
CA VAL A 511 80.04 -29.10 -49.69
C VAL A 511 81.22 -29.53 -50.57
N ASP A 512 81.28 -30.82 -50.90
CA ASP A 512 82.16 -31.33 -51.96
C ASP A 512 81.39 -31.49 -53.27
N SER A 513 82.09 -31.83 -54.36
CA SER A 513 81.47 -31.88 -55.70
C SER A 513 80.37 -32.92 -55.83
N SER A 514 80.27 -33.91 -54.93
CA SER A 514 79.26 -34.98 -55.00
C SER A 514 77.88 -34.53 -54.49
N VAL A 515 77.84 -33.61 -53.52
CA VAL A 515 76.57 -33.04 -53.00
C VAL A 515 75.83 -32.24 -54.08
N CYS A 516 76.57 -31.56 -54.97
CA CYS A 516 75.98 -30.75 -56.04
C CYS A 516 75.25 -31.58 -57.12
N ASP A 517 75.50 -32.89 -57.22
CA ASP A 517 74.75 -33.76 -58.13
C ASP A 517 73.31 -34.02 -57.63
N TYR A 518 73.04 -33.73 -56.35
CA TYR A 518 71.75 -33.92 -55.69
C TYR A 518 71.06 -32.59 -55.34
N VAL A 519 71.51 -31.47 -55.94
CA VAL A 519 70.89 -30.15 -55.79
C VAL A 519 70.03 -29.84 -57.01
N GLY A 520 68.75 -29.55 -56.77
CA GLY A 520 67.79 -29.14 -57.79
C GLY A 520 68.11 -27.77 -58.39
N SER A 521 67.48 -27.43 -59.52
CA SER A 521 67.67 -26.13 -60.20
C SER A 521 67.23 -24.90 -59.39
N ASP A 522 66.51 -25.12 -58.30
CA ASP A 522 66.06 -24.15 -57.31
C ASP A 522 67.03 -23.97 -56.13
N GLY A 523 68.12 -24.76 -56.09
CA GLY A 523 69.18 -24.64 -55.08
C GLY A 523 68.90 -25.38 -53.77
N TYR A 524 67.87 -26.25 -53.74
CA TYR A 524 67.55 -27.15 -52.64
C TYR A 524 68.02 -28.58 -52.95
N LEU A 525 68.23 -29.40 -51.91
CA LEU A 525 68.49 -30.82 -52.12
C LEU A 525 67.22 -31.51 -52.62
N ILE A 526 67.40 -32.46 -53.53
CA ILE A 526 66.31 -33.30 -54.04
C ILE A 526 65.91 -34.31 -52.96
N ASP A 527 64.61 -34.44 -52.77
CA ASP A 527 63.93 -35.44 -51.95
C ASP A 527 62.90 -36.11 -52.89
N THR A 528 63.24 -37.30 -53.37
CA THR A 528 62.56 -37.95 -54.49
C THR A 528 61.24 -38.61 -54.06
N ASP A 529 61.19 -39.19 -52.87
CA ASP A 529 60.00 -39.86 -52.34
C ASP A 529 59.18 -38.99 -51.37
N GLY A 530 59.75 -37.89 -50.87
CA GLY A 530 59.08 -36.88 -50.07
C GLY A 530 58.95 -37.22 -48.59
N ASP A 531 59.80 -38.09 -48.05
CA ASP A 531 59.80 -38.46 -46.63
C ASP A 531 60.43 -37.40 -45.71
N GLY A 532 61.00 -36.34 -46.30
CA GLY A 532 61.67 -35.26 -45.60
C GLY A 532 63.18 -35.48 -45.43
N ARG A 533 63.74 -36.57 -45.95
CA ARG A 533 65.16 -36.85 -46.00
C ARG A 533 65.68 -36.75 -47.44
N PRO A 534 66.54 -35.76 -47.75
CA PRO A 534 67.05 -35.62 -49.11
C PRO A 534 67.85 -36.84 -49.57
N ASP A 535 67.74 -37.19 -50.85
CA ASP A 535 68.31 -38.37 -51.50
C ASP A 535 69.79 -38.59 -51.18
N TYR A 536 70.56 -37.51 -51.03
CA TYR A 536 71.98 -37.60 -50.71
C TYR A 536 72.25 -38.21 -49.33
N PHE A 537 71.37 -37.92 -48.38
CA PHE A 537 71.46 -38.45 -47.02
C PHE A 537 70.63 -39.71 -46.86
N ASP A 538 69.60 -39.90 -47.68
CA ASP A 538 68.69 -41.03 -47.58
C ASP A 538 69.34 -42.38 -47.98
N GLY A 539 69.19 -43.37 -47.10
CA GLY A 539 69.60 -44.75 -47.36
C GLY A 539 68.63 -45.51 -48.28
N CYS A 540 67.41 -45.00 -48.46
CA CYS A 540 66.38 -45.54 -49.35
C CYS A 540 65.63 -44.45 -50.15
N PRO A 541 66.31 -43.73 -51.07
CA PRO A 541 65.79 -42.51 -51.73
C PRO A 541 64.47 -42.59 -52.54
N ASP A 542 63.87 -43.78 -52.64
CA ASP A 542 62.64 -44.04 -53.38
C ASP A 542 61.53 -44.66 -52.48
N ASP A 543 61.79 -44.83 -51.18
CA ASP A 543 60.89 -45.48 -50.20
C ASP A 543 60.46 -44.49 -49.11
N PRO A 544 59.28 -43.86 -49.25
CA PRO A 544 58.89 -42.75 -48.38
C PRO A 544 58.60 -43.14 -46.93
N ASP A 545 58.53 -44.44 -46.63
CA ASP A 545 58.30 -44.96 -45.29
C ASP A 545 59.62 -45.28 -44.56
N LYS A 546 60.78 -45.13 -45.22
CA LYS A 546 62.09 -45.48 -44.67
C LYS A 546 63.22 -44.54 -45.10
N VAL A 547 63.78 -43.86 -44.13
CA VAL A 547 65.03 -43.09 -44.25
C VAL A 547 66.32 -43.95 -44.33
N GLY A 548 66.20 -45.28 -44.23
CA GLY A 548 67.32 -46.21 -44.21
C GLY A 548 66.88 -47.67 -44.32
N PRO A 549 67.74 -48.57 -44.82
CA PRO A 549 67.32 -49.92 -45.24
C PRO A 549 66.85 -50.83 -44.10
N GLY A 550 67.21 -50.57 -42.85
CA GLY A 550 66.82 -51.46 -41.74
C GLY A 550 67.28 -52.91 -41.94
N THR A 551 66.57 -53.86 -41.32
CA THR A 551 66.87 -55.30 -41.39
C THR A 551 66.26 -55.93 -42.64
N CYS A 552 65.08 -55.47 -43.05
CA CYS A 552 64.33 -55.94 -44.20
C CYS A 552 64.75 -55.33 -45.55
N GLY A 553 65.63 -54.32 -45.54
CA GLY A 553 65.95 -53.53 -46.73
C GLY A 553 64.93 -52.41 -47.00
N CYS A 554 65.18 -51.65 -48.07
CA CYS A 554 64.26 -50.64 -48.57
C CYS A 554 63.04 -51.30 -49.24
N GLY A 555 61.86 -50.71 -49.08
CA GLY A 555 60.58 -51.09 -49.67
C GLY A 555 59.81 -52.17 -48.90
N VAL A 556 60.31 -52.63 -47.76
CA VAL A 556 59.69 -53.68 -46.92
C VAL A 556 59.74 -53.26 -45.45
N PRO A 557 58.62 -52.99 -44.76
CA PRO A 557 58.62 -52.54 -43.37
C PRO A 557 59.36 -53.48 -42.40
N ASP A 558 60.08 -52.94 -41.42
CA ASP A 558 60.66 -53.71 -40.29
C ASP A 558 59.63 -53.92 -39.17
N VAL A 559 58.40 -54.27 -39.54
CA VAL A 559 57.31 -54.55 -38.58
C VAL A 559 57.59 -55.89 -37.91
N ASP A 560 57.39 -55.93 -36.60
CA ASP A 560 57.43 -57.13 -35.75
C ASP A 560 56.01 -57.31 -35.20
N SER A 561 55.24 -58.19 -35.85
CA SER A 561 53.80 -58.31 -35.64
C SER A 561 53.42 -58.99 -34.32
N ASP A 562 54.28 -59.82 -33.75
CA ASP A 562 54.05 -60.52 -32.48
C ASP A 562 54.91 -60.01 -31.30
N GLY A 563 55.94 -59.21 -31.58
CA GLY A 563 56.77 -58.55 -30.58
C GLY A 563 57.89 -59.43 -30.01
N ASP A 564 58.33 -60.46 -30.75
CA ASP A 564 59.41 -61.36 -30.30
C ASP A 564 60.83 -60.83 -30.54
N GLY A 565 60.94 -59.70 -31.26
CA GLY A 565 62.18 -59.02 -31.59
C GLY A 565 62.72 -59.31 -32.99
N TYR A 566 62.07 -60.15 -33.79
CA TYR A 566 62.41 -60.43 -35.19
C TYR A 566 61.36 -59.85 -36.15
N PRO A 567 61.74 -58.95 -37.07
CA PRO A 567 60.79 -58.42 -38.05
C PRO A 567 60.19 -59.50 -38.94
N ASP A 568 58.91 -59.34 -39.32
CA ASP A 568 58.09 -60.25 -40.14
C ASP A 568 58.80 -60.74 -41.41
N CYS A 569 59.70 -59.93 -41.98
CA CYS A 569 60.42 -60.25 -43.21
C CYS A 569 61.52 -61.32 -43.02
N ILE A 570 62.02 -61.49 -41.79
CA ILE A 570 63.02 -62.49 -41.43
C ILE A 570 62.50 -63.51 -40.41
N ASP A 571 61.27 -63.34 -39.95
CA ASP A 571 60.56 -64.31 -39.13
C ASP A 571 59.74 -65.28 -40.01
N GLN A 572 59.90 -66.58 -39.77
CA GLN A 572 59.11 -67.61 -40.44
C GLN A 572 57.78 -67.90 -39.74
N CYS A 573 57.54 -67.29 -38.57
CA CYS A 573 56.33 -67.36 -37.78
C CYS A 573 55.86 -65.99 -37.26
N PRO A 574 55.55 -65.00 -38.13
CA PRO A 574 55.34 -63.59 -37.74
C PRO A 574 54.20 -63.26 -36.75
N ASP A 575 53.42 -64.26 -36.35
CA ASP A 575 52.27 -64.11 -35.44
C ASP A 575 52.45 -64.95 -34.15
N ASP A 576 53.60 -65.60 -33.93
CA ASP A 576 53.90 -66.46 -32.78
C ASP A 576 55.07 -65.92 -31.94
N PRO A 577 54.78 -65.20 -30.83
CA PRO A 577 55.80 -64.47 -30.07
C PRO A 577 56.80 -65.37 -29.31
N VAL A 578 56.67 -66.69 -29.44
CA VAL A 578 57.52 -67.69 -28.80
C VAL A 578 58.44 -68.36 -29.82
N LYS A 579 58.21 -68.21 -31.12
CA LYS A 579 58.94 -68.93 -32.17
C LYS A 579 59.25 -68.06 -33.38
N ILE A 580 60.53 -68.04 -33.76
CA ILE A 580 61.02 -67.47 -35.03
C ILE A 580 61.12 -68.48 -36.19
N GLU A 581 61.01 -69.78 -35.88
CA GLU A 581 61.00 -70.86 -36.87
C GLU A 581 59.86 -71.84 -36.54
N PRO A 582 59.14 -72.38 -37.55
CA PRO A 582 57.96 -73.22 -37.31
C PRO A 582 58.22 -74.48 -36.48
N GLY A 583 59.46 -74.96 -36.39
CA GLY A 583 59.77 -76.19 -35.67
C GLY A 583 59.00 -77.40 -36.21
N VAL A 584 58.72 -78.38 -35.35
CA VAL A 584 58.04 -79.63 -35.74
C VAL A 584 56.52 -79.46 -35.72
N CYS A 585 56.01 -78.68 -34.76
CA CYS A 585 54.59 -78.41 -34.58
C CYS A 585 54.03 -77.27 -35.44
N GLY A 586 54.87 -76.55 -36.17
CA GLY A 586 54.48 -75.31 -36.83
C GLY A 586 54.47 -74.11 -35.87
N CYS A 587 54.09 -72.95 -36.41
CA CYS A 587 53.88 -71.72 -35.63
C CYS A 587 52.59 -71.82 -34.79
N GLY A 588 52.56 -71.13 -33.65
CA GLY A 588 51.45 -71.02 -32.71
C GLY A 588 51.30 -72.21 -31.75
N VAL A 589 52.18 -73.22 -31.84
CA VAL A 589 52.09 -74.47 -31.05
C VAL A 589 53.46 -74.86 -30.53
N ALA A 590 53.66 -74.86 -29.21
CA ALA A 590 54.95 -75.20 -28.61
C ALA A 590 55.43 -76.62 -28.96
N ASP A 591 56.71 -76.78 -29.29
CA ASP A 591 57.38 -78.08 -29.48
C ASP A 591 57.71 -78.74 -28.12
N THR A 592 56.75 -78.72 -27.20
CA THR A 592 56.92 -79.35 -25.88
C THR A 592 56.88 -80.86 -26.04
N ASP A 593 57.80 -81.56 -25.37
CA ASP A 593 57.80 -83.01 -25.21
C ASP A 593 57.56 -83.29 -23.72
N THR A 594 56.29 -83.50 -23.36
CA THR A 594 55.83 -83.54 -21.96
C THR A 594 56.36 -84.77 -21.22
N ASP A 595 56.64 -85.89 -21.91
CA ASP A 595 57.10 -87.12 -21.29
C ASP A 595 58.57 -87.48 -21.57
N GLY A 596 59.22 -86.75 -22.47
CA GLY A 596 60.65 -86.83 -22.76
C GLY A 596 61.04 -88.01 -23.65
N ASP A 597 60.12 -88.52 -24.47
CA ASP A 597 60.38 -89.66 -25.37
C ASP A 597 61.04 -89.27 -26.71
N GLY A 598 61.16 -87.96 -26.98
CA GLY A 598 61.79 -87.39 -28.15
C GLY A 598 60.81 -86.95 -29.25
N TYR A 599 59.49 -87.10 -29.05
CA TYR A 599 58.46 -86.60 -29.96
C TYR A 599 57.68 -85.44 -29.32
N SER A 600 57.57 -84.31 -30.02
CA SER A 600 56.76 -83.18 -29.54
C SER A 600 55.29 -83.58 -29.41
N ASP A 601 54.61 -83.08 -28.38
CA ASP A 601 53.20 -83.36 -28.02
C ASP A 601 52.21 -83.23 -29.20
N CYS A 602 52.50 -82.35 -30.17
CA CYS A 602 51.65 -82.11 -31.34
C CYS A 602 51.69 -83.26 -32.38
N ILE A 603 52.77 -84.05 -32.39
CA ILE A 603 52.94 -85.22 -33.26
C ILE A 603 52.93 -86.54 -32.47
N ASP A 604 52.83 -86.45 -31.15
CA ASP A 604 52.66 -87.58 -30.24
C ASP A 604 51.16 -87.84 -29.97
N ARG A 605 50.72 -89.07 -30.24
CA ARG A 605 49.34 -89.51 -29.97
C ARG A 605 49.07 -89.76 -28.48
N PHE A 606 50.10 -89.95 -27.68
CA PHE A 606 50.05 -90.17 -26.23
C PHE A 606 51.05 -89.29 -25.44
N PRO A 607 50.87 -87.95 -25.41
CA PRO A 607 51.81 -86.93 -24.86
C PRO A 607 52.19 -87.01 -23.36
N ARG A 608 51.87 -88.10 -22.67
CA ARG A 608 52.16 -88.30 -21.23
C ARG A 608 52.65 -89.73 -20.94
N ASN A 609 52.98 -90.48 -21.97
CA ASN A 609 53.40 -91.86 -21.89
C ASN A 609 54.75 -92.09 -22.61
N PRO A 610 55.88 -92.09 -21.86
CA PRO A 610 57.22 -92.05 -22.45
C PRO A 610 57.67 -93.35 -23.13
N ASN A 611 56.75 -94.29 -23.34
CA ASN A 611 57.00 -95.57 -23.98
C ASN A 611 56.18 -95.76 -25.27
N ARG A 612 55.38 -94.76 -25.70
CA ARG A 612 54.53 -94.89 -26.88
C ARG A 612 54.15 -93.53 -27.46
N TRP A 613 54.44 -93.32 -28.75
CA TRP A 613 54.14 -92.07 -29.45
C TRP A 613 53.14 -92.18 -30.64
N ASP A 614 52.83 -93.39 -31.13
CA ASP A 614 52.10 -93.65 -32.40
C ASP A 614 50.60 -94.08 -32.31
#